data_AF-A0A9W7ZG51-F1
#
_entry.id   AF-A0A9W7ZG51-F1
#
_cell.length_a   1.000
_cell.length_b   1.000
_cell.length_c   1.000
_cell.angle_alpha   90.00
_cell.angle_beta   90.00
_cell.angle_gamma   90.00
#
_symmetry.space_group_name_H-M   'P 1'
#
loop_
_entity.id
_entity.type
_entity.pdbx_description
1 polymer ?
#
loop_
_entity_poly.entity_id
_entity_poly.type
_entity_poly.pdbx_seq_one_letter_code
_entity_poly.pdbx_strand_id
1 'polypeptide(L)'
;MSMSNPAIDLNDAVVQVTRTIDELNALLKPLLANPLAETLSRLTPDQKAQLEVLLAYSLNTIYWAYLKLSGVQPSAHPVMKELQRIKLYVQKVKEATTASSTEGPALRVDQSAAKRIVKHALSERTK
;
A
#
# COMPACT_ATOMS: atom_id res chain seq x y z
N MET A 1 -29.77 -6.73 -34.42
CA MET A 1 -29.90 -5.66 -33.40
C MET A 1 -28.50 -5.19 -33.03
N SER A 2 -28.01 -4.14 -33.70
CA SER A 2 -26.76 -3.48 -33.32
C SER A 2 -27.04 -2.61 -32.10
N MET A 3 -26.43 -2.93 -30.96
CA MET A 3 -26.43 -2.05 -29.81
C MET A 3 -25.56 -0.84 -30.16
N SER A 4 -26.18 0.31 -30.38
CA SER A 4 -25.51 1.59 -30.45
C SER A 4 -24.87 1.85 -29.09
N ASN A 5 -23.55 1.75 -29.02
CA ASN A 5 -22.77 2.33 -27.93
C ASN A 5 -23.18 3.82 -27.85
N PRO A 6 -23.69 4.34 -26.71
CA PRO A 6 -23.97 5.77 -26.62
C PRO A 6 -22.64 6.48 -26.86
N ALA A 7 -22.57 7.24 -27.95
CA ALA A 7 -21.38 7.99 -28.29
C ALA A 7 -21.10 8.92 -27.11
N ILE A 8 -20.01 8.64 -26.37
CA ILE A 8 -19.51 9.54 -25.34
C ILE A 8 -19.27 10.87 -26.04
N ASP A 9 -19.99 11.92 -25.66
CA ASP A 9 -19.67 13.26 -26.13
C ASP A 9 -18.28 13.59 -25.63
N LEU A 10 -17.38 13.89 -26.57
CA LEU A 10 -16.00 14.21 -26.28
C LEU A 10 -15.90 15.43 -25.35
N ASN A 11 -16.81 16.40 -25.50
CA ASN A 11 -16.84 17.57 -24.64
C ASN A 11 -17.19 17.20 -23.20
N ASP A 12 -18.21 16.37 -23.01
CA ASP A 12 -18.62 15.90 -21.68
C ASP A 12 -17.50 15.10 -21.01
N ALA A 13 -16.80 14.24 -21.77
CA ALA A 13 -15.65 13.49 -21.26
C ALA A 13 -14.50 14.40 -20.81
N VAL A 14 -14.19 15.45 -21.59
CA VAL A 14 -13.14 16.42 -21.24
C VAL A 14 -13.54 17.22 -20.00
N VAL A 15 -14.78 17.65 -19.90
CA VAL A 15 -15.31 18.35 -18.72
C VAL A 15 -15.20 17.45 -17.48
N GLN A 16 -15.61 16.19 -17.61
CA GLN A 16 -15.55 15.23 -16.51
C GLN A 16 -14.11 14.97 -16.04
N VAL A 17 -13.17 14.75 -16.97
CA VAL A 17 -11.75 14.55 -16.62
C VAL A 17 -11.18 15.80 -15.94
N THR A 18 -11.47 16.98 -16.46
CA THR A 18 -10.99 18.25 -15.87
C THR A 18 -11.49 18.41 -14.44
N ARG A 19 -12.78 18.18 -14.22
CA ARG A 19 -13.38 18.22 -12.88
C ARG A 19 -12.73 17.22 -11.92
N THR A 20 -12.50 15.98 -12.38
CA THR A 20 -11.83 14.96 -11.55
C THR A 20 -10.40 15.35 -11.20
N ILE A 21 -9.67 16.02 -12.11
CA ILE A 21 -8.33 16.54 -11.84
C ILE A 21 -8.38 17.65 -10.77
N ASP A 22 -9.36 18.56 -10.85
CA ASP A 22 -9.53 19.62 -9.85
C ASP A 22 -9.86 19.06 -8.46
N GLU A 23 -10.76 18.06 -8.39
CA GLU A 23 -11.09 17.35 -7.15
C GLU A 23 -9.85 16.64 -6.57
N LEU A 24 -9.07 15.95 -7.41
CA LEU A 24 -7.83 15.29 -7.00
C LEU A 24 -6.80 16.29 -6.46
N ASN A 25 -6.62 17.43 -7.12
CA ASN A 25 -5.72 18.48 -6.67
C ASN A 25 -6.14 19.04 -5.31
N ALA A 26 -7.43 19.25 -5.08
CA ALA A 26 -7.95 19.70 -3.79
C ALA A 26 -7.67 18.67 -2.67
N LEU A 27 -7.83 17.38 -2.95
CA LEU A 27 -7.56 16.30 -1.99
C LEU A 27 -6.07 16.14 -1.68
N LEU A 28 -5.19 16.36 -2.65
CA LEU A 28 -3.73 16.26 -2.48
C LEU A 28 -3.11 17.49 -1.82
N LYS A 29 -3.76 18.67 -1.93
CA LYS A 29 -3.27 19.94 -1.38
C LYS A 29 -2.76 19.87 0.06
N PRO A 30 -3.51 19.32 1.06
CA PRO A 30 -3.00 19.23 2.43
C PRO A 30 -1.77 18.34 2.58
N LEU A 31 -1.66 17.29 1.76
CA LEU A 31 -0.52 16.37 1.77
C LEU A 31 0.74 17.01 1.15
N LEU A 32 0.55 17.86 0.13
CA LEU A 32 1.63 18.57 -0.56
C LEU A 32 2.04 19.88 0.15
N ALA A 33 1.26 20.35 1.12
CA ALA A 33 1.52 21.62 1.82
C ALA A 33 2.73 21.56 2.75
N ASN A 34 3.14 20.37 3.20
CA ASN A 34 4.29 20.18 4.09
C ASN A 34 5.22 19.10 3.50
N PRO A 35 6.50 19.08 3.89
CA PRO A 35 7.40 17.99 3.53
C PRO A 35 6.83 16.64 3.99
N LEU A 36 6.84 15.63 3.11
CA LEU A 36 6.30 14.30 3.43
C LEU A 36 6.92 13.69 4.71
N ALA A 37 8.21 13.91 4.93
CA ALA A 37 8.91 13.45 6.14
C ALA A 37 8.28 13.99 7.44
N GLU A 38 7.75 15.22 7.41
CA GLU A 38 7.08 15.82 8.56
C GLU A 38 5.69 15.23 8.78
N THR A 39 4.95 14.93 7.71
CA THR A 39 3.68 14.19 7.82
C THR A 39 3.93 12.79 8.37
N LEU A 40 4.93 12.09 7.83
CA LEU A 40 5.29 10.73 8.26
C LEU A 40 5.81 10.68 9.70
N SER A 41 6.47 11.72 10.21
CA SER A 41 6.98 11.71 11.59
C SER A 41 5.85 11.68 12.64
N ARG A 42 4.67 12.20 12.30
CA ARG A 42 3.49 12.31 13.18
C ARG A 42 2.60 11.05 13.21
N LEU A 43 2.88 10.06 12.37
CA LEU A 43 2.06 8.85 12.20
C LEU A 43 2.63 7.66 12.98
N THR A 44 1.76 6.71 13.34
CA THR A 44 2.21 5.39 13.84
C THR A 44 2.88 4.59 12.70
N PRO A 45 3.72 3.58 13.00
CA PRO A 45 4.33 2.74 11.96
C PRO A 45 3.32 2.15 10.97
N ASP A 46 2.17 1.67 11.47
CA ASP A 46 1.09 1.13 10.62
C ASP A 46 0.50 2.19 9.69
N GLN A 47 0.23 3.38 10.22
CA GLN A 47 -0.29 4.51 9.43
C GLN A 47 0.71 4.98 8.38
N LYS A 48 2.01 5.00 8.69
CA LYS A 48 3.08 5.34 7.73
C LYS A 48 3.07 4.35 6.57
N ALA A 49 3.08 3.06 6.86
CA ALA A 49 3.07 2.02 5.82
C ALA A 49 1.84 2.12 4.91
N GLN A 50 0.66 2.38 5.49
CA GLN A 50 -0.57 2.59 4.72
C GLN A 50 -0.47 3.83 3.81
N LEU A 51 0.01 4.97 4.34
CA LEU A 51 0.14 6.20 3.59
C LEU A 51 1.15 6.07 2.44
N GLU A 52 2.33 5.47 2.68
CA GLU A 52 3.36 5.29 1.66
C GLU A 52 2.89 4.36 0.52
N VAL A 53 2.19 3.27 0.85
CA VAL A 53 1.61 2.38 -0.17
C VAL A 53 0.49 3.09 -0.95
N LEU A 54 -0.34 3.90 -0.29
CA LEU A 54 -1.39 4.69 -0.95
C LEU A 54 -0.80 5.76 -1.88
N LEU A 55 0.30 6.40 -1.47
CA LEU A 55 1.04 7.37 -2.30
C LEU A 55 1.61 6.69 -3.55
N ALA A 56 2.27 5.54 -3.39
CA ALA A 56 2.78 4.77 -4.51
C ALA A 56 1.66 4.34 -5.48
N TYR A 57 0.51 3.89 -4.94
CA TYR A 57 -0.67 3.57 -5.74
C TYR A 57 -1.20 4.77 -6.53
N SER A 58 -1.38 5.91 -5.85
CA SER A 58 -1.90 7.13 -6.45
C SER A 58 -1.00 7.61 -7.59
N LEU A 59 0.32 7.68 -7.36
CA LEU A 59 1.28 8.12 -8.37
C LEU A 59 1.26 7.23 -9.62
N ASN A 60 1.28 5.90 -9.44
CA ASN A 60 1.26 4.96 -10.55
C ASN A 60 -0.08 4.97 -11.30
N THR A 61 -1.20 5.20 -10.59
CA THR A 61 -2.53 5.29 -11.20
C THR A 61 -2.69 6.57 -12.01
N ILE A 62 -2.21 7.72 -11.49
CA ILE A 62 -2.20 8.98 -12.23
C ILE A 62 -1.33 8.85 -13.48
N TYR A 63 -0.16 8.23 -13.36
CA TYR A 63 0.72 7.99 -14.50
C TYR A 63 0.08 7.04 -15.54
N TRP A 64 -0.60 5.99 -15.10
CA TRP A 64 -1.37 5.12 -15.97
C TRP A 64 -2.49 5.88 -16.72
N ALA A 65 -3.17 6.80 -16.05
CA ALA A 65 -4.18 7.65 -16.69
C ALA A 65 -3.55 8.60 -17.72
N TYR A 66 -2.39 9.20 -17.40
CA TYR A 66 -1.62 10.01 -18.33
C TYR A 66 -1.21 9.25 -19.60
N LEU A 67 -0.76 8.00 -19.47
CA LEU A 67 -0.45 7.15 -20.63
C LEU A 67 -1.65 6.96 -21.54
N LYS A 68 -2.82 6.69 -20.97
CA LYS A 68 -4.07 6.57 -21.74
C LYS A 68 -4.44 7.85 -22.48
N LEU A 69 -4.33 9.00 -21.81
CA LEU A 69 -4.59 10.31 -22.41
C LEU A 69 -3.60 10.65 -23.52
N SER A 70 -2.37 10.12 -23.42
CA SER A 70 -1.32 10.27 -24.44
C SER A 70 -1.44 9.26 -25.59
N GLY A 71 -2.50 8.43 -25.62
CA GLY A 71 -2.70 7.40 -26.64
C GLY A 71 -1.80 6.16 -26.49
N VAL A 72 -1.06 6.04 -25.38
CA VAL A 72 -0.22 4.87 -25.09
C VAL A 72 -1.04 3.81 -24.38
N GLN A 73 -1.05 2.59 -24.92
CA GLN A 73 -1.74 1.45 -24.30
C GLN A 73 -1.01 1.01 -23.02
N PRO A 74 -1.63 1.12 -21.82
CA PRO A 74 -0.93 0.84 -20.59
C PRO A 74 -0.64 -0.65 -20.36
N SER A 75 -1.37 -1.56 -21.01
CA SER A 75 -1.18 -3.01 -20.87
C SER A 75 0.20 -3.49 -21.29
N ALA A 76 0.83 -2.79 -22.25
CA ALA A 76 2.19 -3.06 -22.70
C ALA A 76 3.25 -2.28 -21.89
N HIS A 77 2.84 -1.35 -21.02
CA HIS A 77 3.73 -0.48 -20.28
C HIS A 77 4.16 -1.09 -18.93
N PRO A 78 5.43 -0.92 -18.49
CA PRO A 78 5.91 -1.41 -17.19
C PRO A 78 5.11 -0.97 -15.96
N VAL A 79 4.31 0.10 -16.07
CA VAL A 79 3.42 0.59 -14.98
C VAL A 79 2.49 -0.51 -14.45
N MET A 80 2.10 -1.47 -15.29
CA MET A 80 1.28 -2.60 -14.83
C MET A 80 2.04 -3.49 -13.84
N LYS A 81 3.35 -3.68 -14.03
CA LYS A 81 4.19 -4.42 -13.07
C LYS A 81 4.30 -3.67 -11.75
N GLU A 82 4.43 -2.34 -11.79
CA GLU A 82 4.45 -1.50 -10.59
C GLU A 82 3.12 -1.58 -9.82
N LEU A 83 1.98 -1.54 -10.52
CA LEU A 83 0.66 -1.72 -9.90
C LEU A 83 0.49 -3.11 -9.27
N GLN A 84 0.98 -4.18 -9.92
CA GLN A 84 1.01 -5.52 -9.31
C GLN A 84 1.91 -5.56 -8.07
N ARG A 85 3.08 -4.91 -8.12
CA ARG A 85 3.97 -4.81 -6.97
C ARG A 85 3.27 -4.10 -5.81
N ILE A 86 2.60 -2.99 -6.07
CA ILE A 86 1.83 -2.24 -5.06
C ILE A 86 0.74 -3.11 -4.44
N LYS A 87 0.00 -3.90 -5.24
CA LYS A 87 -1.01 -4.84 -4.72
C LYS A 87 -0.42 -5.81 -3.71
N LEU A 88 0.79 -6.33 -3.97
CA LEU A 88 1.51 -7.19 -3.01
C LEU A 88 1.86 -6.44 -1.73
N TYR A 89 2.27 -5.17 -1.82
CA TYR A 89 2.56 -4.36 -0.63
C TYR A 89 1.31 -4.02 0.18
N VAL A 90 0.17 -3.73 -0.46
CA VAL A 90 -1.12 -3.57 0.23
C VAL A 90 -1.45 -4.83 1.03
N GLN A 91 -1.23 -6.01 0.46
CA GLN A 91 -1.45 -7.29 1.15
C GLN A 91 -0.50 -7.45 2.35
N LYS A 92 0.80 -7.19 2.18
CA LYS A 92 1.79 -7.26 3.26
C LYS A 92 1.46 -6.33 4.43
N VAL A 93 1.04 -5.09 4.12
CA VAL A 93 0.64 -4.13 5.15
C VAL A 93 -0.59 -4.63 5.91
N LYS A 94 -1.60 -5.16 5.20
CA LYS A 94 -2.78 -5.75 5.85
C LYS A 94 -2.43 -6.94 6.74
N GLU A 95 -1.58 -7.84 6.28
CA GLU A 95 -1.11 -8.99 7.06
C GLU A 95 -0.32 -8.55 8.30
N ALA A 96 0.55 -7.55 8.17
CA ALA A 96 1.31 -7.01 9.30
C ALA A 96 0.40 -6.34 10.35
N THR A 97 -0.57 -5.52 9.93
CA THR A 97 -1.50 -4.84 10.84
C THR A 97 -2.50 -5.81 11.49
N THR A 98 -2.88 -6.89 10.82
CA THR A 98 -3.72 -7.94 11.43
C THR A 98 -2.93 -8.80 12.41
N ALA A 99 -1.71 -9.19 12.06
CA ALA A 99 -0.80 -9.95 12.93
C ALA A 99 -0.36 -9.18 14.19
N SER A 100 -0.41 -7.85 14.19
CA SER A 100 -0.21 -7.05 15.41
C SER A 100 -1.47 -6.94 16.28
N SER A 101 -2.66 -7.20 15.73
CA SER A 101 -3.95 -7.05 16.40
C SER A 101 -4.44 -8.35 17.04
N THR A 102 -4.26 -9.49 16.36
CA THR A 102 -4.28 -10.80 17.01
C THR A 102 -2.94 -10.95 17.69
N GLU A 103 -2.90 -11.19 19.01
CA GLU A 103 -1.71 -11.71 19.68
C GLU A 103 -1.14 -12.83 18.79
N GLY A 104 -0.07 -12.55 18.04
CA GLY A 104 0.57 -13.56 17.20
C GLY A 104 0.85 -14.78 18.06
N PRO A 105 0.93 -16.02 17.50
CA PRO A 105 1.04 -17.24 18.29
C PRO A 105 2.11 -16.99 19.33
N ALA A 106 1.67 -16.77 20.57
CA ALA A 106 2.55 -16.26 21.60
C ALA A 106 3.68 -17.28 21.60
N LEU A 107 4.89 -16.82 21.27
CA LEU A 107 6.07 -17.66 21.31
C LEU A 107 6.28 -17.96 22.78
N ARG A 108 5.43 -18.84 23.31
CA ARG A 108 5.30 -19.19 24.70
C ARG A 108 6.50 -20.07 24.91
N VAL A 109 7.52 -19.45 25.49
CA VAL A 109 8.69 -20.17 25.95
C VAL A 109 8.18 -21.30 26.83
N ASP A 110 8.44 -22.54 26.40
CA ASP A 110 8.16 -23.71 27.24
C ASP A 110 9.09 -23.63 28.45
N GLN A 111 8.58 -23.05 29.53
CA GLN A 111 9.31 -22.87 30.77
C GLN A 111 9.79 -24.21 31.34
N SER A 112 9.07 -25.31 31.04
CA SER A 112 9.47 -26.65 31.46
C SER A 112 10.71 -27.11 30.69
N ALA A 113 10.76 -26.88 29.37
CA ALA A 113 11.91 -27.19 28.55
C ALA A 113 13.12 -26.33 28.94
N ALA A 114 12.93 -25.03 29.14
CA ALA A 114 13.99 -24.12 29.60
C ALA A 114 14.58 -24.57 30.95
N LYS A 115 13.73 -24.97 31.91
CA LYS A 115 14.19 -25.52 33.20
C LYS A 115 15.00 -26.81 33.03
N ARG A 116 14.60 -27.73 32.14
CA ARG A 116 15.36 -28.96 31.86
C ARG A 116 16.74 -28.65 31.26
N ILE A 117 16.81 -27.72 30.31
CA ILE A 117 18.06 -27.30 29.66
C ILE A 117 19.01 -26.69 30.70
N VAL A 118 18.54 -25.76 31.53
CA VAL A 118 19.34 -25.13 32.58
C VAL A 118 19.82 -26.17 33.61
N LYS A 119 18.93 -27.07 34.05
CA LYS A 119 19.29 -28.13 35.00
C LYS A 119 20.38 -29.05 34.46
N HIS A 120 20.26 -29.47 33.19
CA HIS A 120 21.26 -30.33 32.55
C HIS A 120 22.62 -29.62 32.39
N ALA A 121 22.61 -28.35 31.96
CA ALA A 121 23.84 -27.57 31.81
C ALA A 121 24.56 -27.34 33.15
N LEU A 122 23.82 -27.19 34.25
CA LEU A 122 24.40 -27.07 35.59
C LEU A 122 24.92 -28.41 36.13
N SER A 123 24.25 -29.53 35.85
CA SER A 123 24.70 -30.85 36.32
C SER A 123 25.95 -31.37 35.59
N GLU A 124 26.13 -31.00 34.33
CA GLU A 124 27.31 -31.38 33.53
C GLU A 124 28.58 -30.65 34.00
N ARG A 125 28.46 -29.42 34.53
CA ARG A 125 29.61 -28.61 34.99
C ARG A 125 30.19 -29.05 36.34
N THR A 126 29.50 -29.94 37.05
CA THR A 126 29.89 -30.42 38.39
C THR A 126 30.49 -31.83 38.41
N LYS A 127 30.82 -32.39 37.24
CA LYS A 127 31.70 -33.57 37.11
C LYS A 127 33.10 -33.14 36.70
#